data_AF-A0A934A1J6-F1
#
_entry.id   AF-A0A934A1J6-F1
#
_cell.length_a   1.000
_cell.length_b   1.000
_cell.length_c   1.000
_cell.angle_alpha   90.00
_cell.angle_beta   90.00
_cell.angle_gamma   90.00
#
_symmetry.space_group_name_H-M   'P 1'
#
loop_
_entity.id
_entity.type
_entity.pdbx_description
1 polymer ?
#
loop_
_entity_poly.entity_id
_entity_poly.type
_entity_poly.pdbx_seq_one_letter_code
_entity_poly.pdbx_strand_id
1 'polypeptide(L)'
;MKASRIFLSLALGLAMTSCAPVSKVVTLRSDARFLGGREVEAHVEAPGDWYQATKRSDRADLAAPDNFSSMSLSLAPVLGDPASCPDLVRRAASEAAIAVSKKVKPEFVTSPGDPNVVDFQLTVPGSPPGPSDRFVQGRVMCRNGAMAVITCTTGVHRRG
;
A
#
# COMPACT_ATOMS: atom_id res chain seq x y z
N MET A 1 30.81 -48.76 -43.16
CA MET A 1 30.32 -48.92 -41.76
C MET A 1 30.39 -47.56 -41.07
N LYS A 2 29.44 -47.33 -40.14
CA LYS A 2 29.05 -46.08 -39.46
C LYS A 2 30.17 -45.34 -38.70
N ALA A 3 30.08 -44.00 -38.67
CA ALA A 3 30.18 -43.10 -37.49
C ALA A 3 30.06 -41.64 -38.00
N SER A 4 28.92 -40.95 -37.94
CA SER A 4 28.26 -40.34 -36.77
C SER A 4 29.22 -39.65 -35.80
N ARG A 5 29.21 -38.30 -35.81
CA ARG A 5 29.23 -37.47 -34.60
C ARG A 5 28.84 -36.03 -34.92
N ILE A 6 27.67 -35.71 -34.40
CA ILE A 6 27.01 -34.42 -34.31
C ILE A 6 27.79 -33.55 -33.32
N PHE A 7 28.21 -32.35 -33.72
CA PHE A 7 28.62 -31.31 -32.77
C PHE A 7 27.43 -30.38 -32.52
N LEU A 8 26.67 -30.70 -31.46
CA LEU A 8 25.71 -29.78 -30.86
C LEU A 8 26.53 -28.67 -30.16
N SER A 9 26.58 -27.48 -30.74
CA SER A 9 27.00 -26.29 -30.02
C SER A 9 25.92 -25.94 -29.01
N LEU A 10 26.18 -26.28 -27.74
CA LEU A 10 25.38 -25.89 -26.58
C LEU A 10 25.48 -24.36 -26.44
N ALA A 11 24.52 -23.63 -27.00
CA ALA A 11 24.33 -22.22 -26.69
C ALA A 11 23.83 -22.12 -25.24
N LEU A 12 24.77 -21.97 -24.31
CA LEU A 12 24.51 -21.74 -22.90
C LEU A 12 23.92 -20.33 -22.74
N GLY A 13 22.61 -20.22 -22.91
CA GLY A 13 21.86 -19.01 -22.63
C GLY A 13 21.91 -18.69 -21.14
N LEU A 14 22.83 -17.81 -20.75
CA LEU A 14 22.78 -17.11 -19.47
C LEU A 14 21.60 -16.12 -19.51
N ALA A 15 20.39 -16.63 -19.35
CA ALA A 15 19.27 -15.83 -18.91
C ALA A 15 19.51 -15.47 -17.44
N MET A 16 20.28 -14.41 -17.21
CA MET A 16 20.19 -13.69 -15.96
C MET A 16 18.80 -13.04 -15.93
N THR A 17 17.78 -13.81 -15.55
CA THR A 17 16.51 -13.25 -15.13
C THR A 17 16.83 -12.39 -13.93
N SER A 18 16.84 -11.08 -14.14
CA SER A 18 17.09 -10.11 -13.11
C SER A 18 16.14 -10.39 -11.94
N CYS A 19 16.66 -10.36 -10.72
CA CYS A 19 15.87 -10.25 -9.51
C CYS A 19 15.21 -8.86 -9.43
N ALA A 20 14.54 -8.42 -10.50
CA ALA A 20 13.67 -7.28 -10.43
C ALA A 20 12.47 -7.70 -9.56
N PRO A 21 12.19 -7.00 -8.45
CA PRO A 21 11.01 -7.29 -7.67
C PRO A 21 9.80 -7.12 -8.59
N VAL A 22 9.05 -8.21 -8.79
CA VAL A 22 7.82 -8.16 -9.57
C VAL A 22 6.86 -7.27 -8.80
N SER A 23 6.47 -6.13 -9.37
CA SER A 23 5.38 -5.31 -8.84
C SER A 23 4.08 -5.63 -9.58
N LYS A 24 2.95 -5.42 -8.91
CA LYS A 24 1.62 -5.47 -9.51
C LYS A 24 0.90 -4.15 -9.27
N VAL A 25 0.04 -3.77 -10.20
CA VAL A 25 -0.82 -2.59 -10.05
C VAL A 25 -2.16 -3.02 -9.49
N VAL A 26 -2.52 -2.48 -8.33
CA VAL A 26 -3.85 -2.60 -7.75
C VAL A 26 -4.66 -1.38 -8.17
N THR A 27 -5.81 -1.62 -8.78
CA THR A 27 -6.71 -0.56 -9.23
C THR A 27 -7.90 -0.48 -8.27
N LEU A 28 -8.12 0.70 -7.69
CA LEU A 28 -9.29 1.02 -6.89
C LEU A 28 -10.23 1.92 -7.67
N ARG A 29 -11.53 1.69 -7.54
CA ARG A 29 -12.60 2.48 -8.13
C ARG A 29 -13.68 2.79 -7.11
N SER A 30 -14.07 4.06 -7.06
CA SER A 30 -15.16 4.54 -6.24
C SER A 30 -16.13 5.35 -7.09
N ASP A 31 -17.41 4.96 -7.08
CA ASP A 31 -18.47 5.63 -7.83
C ASP A 31 -19.38 6.39 -6.87
N ALA A 32 -19.39 7.71 -7.01
CA ALA A 32 -20.13 8.62 -6.16
C ALA A 32 -21.26 9.36 -6.90
N ARG A 33 -21.56 8.96 -8.15
CA ARG A 33 -22.49 9.70 -9.01
C ARG A 33 -23.87 9.86 -8.40
N PHE A 34 -24.34 8.85 -7.66
CA PHE A 34 -25.63 8.90 -6.96
C PHE A 34 -25.69 9.90 -5.80
N LEU A 35 -24.55 10.38 -5.31
CA LEU A 35 -24.44 11.34 -4.22
C LEU A 35 -24.02 12.74 -4.71
N GLY A 36 -24.06 12.98 -6.03
CA GLY A 36 -23.59 14.23 -6.65
C GLY A 36 -22.08 14.33 -6.79
N GLY A 37 -21.34 13.25 -6.51
CA GLY A 37 -19.89 13.17 -6.70
C GLY A 37 -19.49 12.67 -8.09
N ARG A 38 -18.18 12.45 -8.28
CA ARG A 38 -17.59 11.91 -9.51
C ARG A 38 -17.11 10.47 -9.29
N GLU A 39 -17.05 9.71 -10.38
CA GLU A 39 -16.31 8.45 -10.39
C GLU A 39 -14.81 8.76 -10.34
N VAL A 40 -14.09 8.03 -9.48
CA VAL A 40 -12.66 8.23 -9.25
C VAL A 40 -11.93 6.89 -9.24
N GLU A 41 -10.73 6.89 -9.80
CA GLU A 41 -9.86 5.72 -9.95
C GLU A 41 -8.48 6.03 -9.38
N ALA A 42 -7.89 5.05 -8.70
CA ALA A 42 -6.52 5.12 -8.19
C ALA A 42 -5.75 3.85 -8.56
N HIS A 43 -4.50 4.04 -8.99
CA HIS A 43 -3.56 2.97 -9.25
C HIS A 43 -2.49 2.98 -8.17
N VAL A 44 -2.28 1.84 -7.53
CA VAL A 44 -1.29 1.67 -6.48
C VAL A 44 -0.36 0.53 -6.87
N GLU A 45 0.94 0.81 -6.92
CA GLU A 45 1.95 -0.23 -7.07
C GLU A 45 2.13 -0.96 -5.75
N ALA A 46 2.03 -2.29 -5.80
CA ALA A 46 2.25 -3.17 -4.67
C ALA A 46 3.21 -4.30 -5.05
N PRO A 47 3.84 -4.97 -4.07
CA PRO A 47 4.65 -6.14 -4.36
C PRO A 47 3.80 -7.27 -5.00
N GLY A 48 4.34 -7.90 -6.03
CA GLY A 48 3.63 -8.86 -6.87
C GLY A 48 3.29 -10.18 -6.19
N ASP A 49 4.08 -10.56 -5.18
CA ASP A 49 3.92 -11.76 -4.36
C ASP A 49 2.89 -11.61 -3.23
N TRP A 50 2.37 -10.40 -2.98
CA TRP A 50 1.39 -10.16 -1.94
C TRP A 50 0.01 -10.65 -2.36
N TYR A 51 -0.70 -11.30 -1.44
CA TYR A 51 -2.06 -11.80 -1.66
C TYR A 51 -3.10 -10.70 -1.39
N GLN A 52 -4.11 -10.54 -2.25
CA GLN A 52 -5.21 -9.61 -2.01
C GLN A 52 -6.36 -10.31 -1.28
N ALA A 53 -6.61 -9.88 -0.04
CA ALA A 53 -7.61 -10.46 0.84
C ALA A 53 -9.04 -9.95 0.60
N THR A 54 -9.21 -8.74 0.08
CA THR A 54 -10.54 -8.13 -0.16
C THR A 54 -10.95 -8.11 -1.63
N LYS A 55 -12.26 -8.21 -1.88
CA LYS A 55 -12.88 -8.15 -3.21
C LYS A 55 -13.68 -6.86 -3.47
N ARG A 56 -13.40 -5.79 -2.73
CA ARG A 56 -14.10 -4.50 -2.91
C ARG A 56 -13.41 -3.66 -3.98
N SER A 57 -14.18 -2.90 -4.76
CA SER A 57 -13.62 -2.02 -5.79
C SER A 57 -12.93 -0.79 -5.19
N ASP A 58 -13.44 -0.28 -4.08
CA ASP A 58 -12.96 0.93 -3.40
C ASP A 58 -11.91 0.64 -2.32
N ARG A 59 -11.60 -0.63 -2.08
CA ARG A 59 -10.70 -1.06 -1.00
C ARG A 59 -9.94 -2.35 -1.33
N ALA A 60 -8.64 -2.33 -1.11
CA ALA A 60 -7.77 -3.50 -1.21
C ALA A 60 -6.99 -3.68 0.09
N ASP A 61 -7.13 -4.84 0.72
CA ASP A 61 -6.23 -5.29 1.78
C ASP A 61 -5.29 -6.35 1.19
N LEU A 62 -3.99 -6.14 1.32
CA LEU A 62 -2.92 -6.99 0.81
C LEU A 62 -2.13 -7.58 1.98
N ALA A 63 -1.80 -8.86 1.92
CA ALA A 63 -0.99 -9.55 2.91
C ALA A 63 0.28 -10.09 2.27
N ALA A 64 1.41 -9.86 2.93
CA ALA A 64 2.69 -10.41 2.51
C ALA A 64 2.81 -11.90 2.84
N PRO A 65 3.69 -12.65 2.15
CA PRO A 65 3.95 -14.06 2.46
C PRO A 65 4.51 -14.31 3.87
N ASP A 66 5.06 -13.27 4.52
CA ASP A 66 5.61 -13.36 5.87
C ASP A 66 4.55 -13.45 6.98
N ASN A 67 3.26 -13.27 6.66
CA ASN A 67 2.11 -13.23 7.60
C ASN A 67 2.16 -12.09 8.63
N PHE A 68 3.11 -11.17 8.54
CA PHE A 68 3.28 -10.06 9.49
C PHE A 68 3.16 -8.70 8.83
N SER A 69 3.48 -8.62 7.54
CA SER A 69 3.39 -7.40 6.75
C SER A 69 2.08 -7.35 5.97
N SER A 70 1.49 -6.17 5.93
CA SER A 70 0.21 -5.95 5.25
C SER A 70 0.08 -4.53 4.74
N MET A 71 -0.79 -4.32 3.76
CA MET A 71 -1.10 -3.01 3.19
C MET A 71 -2.60 -2.90 3.04
N SER A 72 -3.20 -1.88 3.65
CA SER A 72 -4.60 -1.52 3.51
C SER A 72 -4.69 -0.29 2.63
N LEU A 73 -5.50 -0.37 1.58
CA LEU A 73 -5.75 0.70 0.62
C LEU A 73 -7.25 1.00 0.60
N SER A 74 -7.64 2.26 0.74
CA SER A 74 -9.03 2.69 0.51
C SER A 74 -9.09 3.96 -0.32
N LEU A 75 -10.16 4.06 -1.10
CA LEU A 75 -10.47 5.19 -1.97
C LEU A 75 -11.90 5.63 -1.72
N ALA A 76 -12.07 6.91 -1.39
CA ALA A 76 -13.38 7.53 -1.18
C ALA A 76 -13.52 8.80 -2.01
N PRO A 77 -14.71 9.11 -2.53
CA PRO A 77 -14.97 10.40 -3.15
C PRO A 77 -15.01 11.50 -2.08
N VAL A 78 -14.58 12.70 -2.44
CA VAL A 78 -14.77 13.91 -1.65
C VAL A 78 -15.97 14.64 -2.24
N LEU A 79 -17.07 14.64 -1.50
CA LEU A 79 -18.32 15.28 -1.91
C LEU A 79 -18.36 16.80 -1.61
N GLY A 80 -17.30 17.34 -0.99
CA GLY A 80 -17.19 18.75 -0.60
C GLY A 80 -16.28 19.58 -1.52
N ASP A 81 -16.06 20.84 -1.13
CA ASP A 81 -15.15 21.76 -1.81
C ASP A 81 -13.70 21.22 -1.79
N PRO A 82 -13.03 21.05 -2.94
CA PRO A 82 -11.61 20.70 -3.01
C PRO A 82 -10.70 21.61 -2.19
N ALA A 83 -11.07 22.87 -1.95
CA ALA A 83 -10.30 23.77 -1.08
C ALA A 83 -10.21 23.26 0.38
N SER A 84 -11.13 22.38 0.80
CA SER A 84 -11.13 21.74 2.11
C SER A 84 -10.20 20.52 2.20
N CYS A 85 -9.56 20.11 1.09
CA CYS A 85 -8.67 18.94 1.06
C CYS A 85 -7.60 18.95 2.15
N PRO A 86 -6.87 20.06 2.44
CA PRO A 86 -5.82 20.07 3.46
C PRO A 86 -6.32 19.70 4.87
N ASP A 87 -7.53 20.14 5.23
CA ASP A 87 -8.11 19.82 6.54
C ASP A 87 -8.68 18.39 6.56
N LEU A 88 -9.31 17.98 5.46
CA LEU A 88 -9.84 16.62 5.30
C LEU A 88 -8.73 15.57 5.40
N VAL A 89 -7.56 15.79 4.78
CA VAL A 89 -6.45 14.82 4.86
C VAL A 89 -5.85 14.73 6.25
N ARG A 90 -5.73 15.84 6.98
CA ARG A 90 -5.24 15.83 8.37
C ARG A 90 -6.18 15.07 9.29
N ARG A 91 -7.49 15.30 9.12
CA ARG A 91 -8.53 14.59 9.86
C ARG A 91 -8.51 13.10 9.54
N ALA A 92 -8.51 12.73 8.26
CA ALA A 92 -8.49 11.33 7.84
C ALA A 92 -7.19 10.62 8.24
N ALA A 93 -6.03 11.29 8.22
CA ALA A 93 -4.78 10.74 8.74
C ALA A 93 -4.86 10.47 10.25
N SER A 94 -5.48 11.38 11.00
CA SER A 94 -5.70 11.20 12.44
C SER A 94 -6.64 10.03 12.72
N GLU A 95 -7.75 9.93 11.98
CA GLU A 95 -8.71 8.83 12.09
C GLU A 95 -8.06 7.48 11.71
N ALA A 96 -7.25 7.45 10.64
CA ALA A 96 -6.51 6.26 10.21
C ALA A 96 -5.49 5.82 11.27
N ALA A 97 -4.72 6.74 11.85
CA ALA A 97 -3.79 6.43 12.92
C ALA A 97 -4.49 5.89 14.18
N ILE A 98 -5.63 6.47 14.56
CA ILE A 98 -6.45 6.01 15.69
C ILE A 98 -7.02 4.61 15.43
N ALA A 99 -7.43 4.32 14.19
CA ALA A 99 -7.93 3.00 13.79
C ALA A 99 -6.85 1.93 13.90
N VAL A 100 -5.57 2.29 13.70
CA VAL A 100 -4.42 1.41 13.92
C VAL A 100 -4.18 1.21 15.43
N SER A 101 -4.10 2.30 16.21
CA SER A 101 -3.93 2.22 17.66
C SER A 101 -4.45 3.47 18.37
N LYS A 102 -5.33 3.26 19.35
CA LYS A 102 -5.81 4.33 20.24
C LYS A 102 -4.80 4.73 21.31
N LYS A 103 -3.79 3.89 21.56
CA LYS A 103 -2.86 4.03 22.70
C LYS A 103 -1.54 4.69 22.33
N VAL A 104 -1.17 4.65 21.05
CA VAL A 104 0.12 5.14 20.56
C VAL A 104 -0.12 6.46 19.83
N LYS A 105 0.62 7.49 20.20
CA LYS A 105 0.57 8.78 19.50
C LYS A 105 1.29 8.65 18.15
N PRO A 106 0.63 8.94 17.02
CA PRO A 106 1.29 8.96 15.72
C PRO A 106 2.22 10.16 15.59
N GLU A 107 3.29 9.98 14.83
CA GLU A 107 4.10 11.06 14.30
C GLU A 107 3.58 11.41 12.91
N PHE A 108 3.19 12.67 12.71
CA PHE A 108 2.72 13.17 11.42
C PHE A 108 3.86 13.87 10.69
N VAL A 109 4.09 13.45 9.45
CA VAL A 109 5.03 14.06 8.53
C VAL A 109 4.21 14.69 7.42
N THR A 110 4.06 16.02 7.44
CA THR A 110 3.48 16.73 6.31
C THR A 110 4.49 16.70 5.17
N SER A 111 4.10 16.15 4.02
CA SER A 111 4.98 16.12 2.84
C SER A 111 5.36 17.55 2.43
N PRO A 112 6.66 17.90 2.37
CA PRO A 112 7.08 19.23 1.96
C PRO A 112 6.61 19.50 0.52
N GLY A 113 5.70 20.46 0.35
CA GLY A 113 5.25 20.93 -0.96
C GLY A 113 3.86 20.49 -1.43
N ASP A 114 3.15 19.63 -0.69
CA ASP A 114 1.73 19.33 -0.99
C ASP A 114 0.88 19.30 0.30
N PRO A 115 0.04 20.33 0.55
CA PRO A 115 -0.82 20.38 1.73
C PRO A 115 -1.94 19.35 1.69
N ASN A 116 -2.16 18.68 0.54
CA ASN A 116 -3.16 17.64 0.37
C ASN A 116 -2.58 16.24 0.59
N VAL A 117 -1.38 16.13 1.16
CA VAL A 117 -0.74 14.86 1.51
C VAL A 117 -0.25 14.90 2.96
N VAL A 118 -0.69 13.93 3.75
CA VAL A 118 -0.23 13.74 5.12
C VAL A 118 0.26 12.32 5.28
N ASP A 119 1.53 12.19 5.63
CA ASP A 119 2.12 10.93 6.03
C ASP A 119 2.06 10.82 7.56
N PHE A 120 1.91 9.60 8.06
CA PHE A 120 2.00 9.32 9.48
C PHE A 120 2.75 8.02 9.73
N GLN A 121 3.38 7.93 10.89
CA GLN A 121 4.05 6.71 11.33
C GLN A 121 3.79 6.45 12.81
N LEU A 122 3.74 5.17 13.17
CA LEU A 122 3.61 4.72 14.54
C LEU A 122 4.17 3.31 14.72
N THR A 123 4.75 3.07 15.90
CA THR A 123 5.19 1.73 16.33
C THR A 123 4.18 1.19 17.32
N VAL A 124 3.51 0.10 16.95
CA VAL A 124 2.48 -0.56 17.76
C VAL A 124 3.07 -1.80 18.43
N PRO A 125 2.91 -1.98 19.74
CA PRO A 125 3.32 -3.21 20.41
C PRO A 125 2.70 -4.44 19.76
N GLY A 126 3.54 -5.42 19.43
CA GLY A 126 3.12 -6.74 18.98
C GLY A 126 2.50 -7.51 20.14
N SER A 127 1.54 -8.38 19.82
CA SER A 127 0.99 -9.35 20.77
C SER A 127 1.54 -10.74 20.41
N PRO A 128 2.09 -11.50 21.37
CA PRO A 128 2.57 -12.86 21.08
C PRO A 128 1.42 -13.77 20.59
N PRO A 129 1.67 -14.72 19.66
CA PRO A 129 2.92 -14.98 18.94
C PRO A 129 3.09 -14.07 17.70
N GLY A 130 4.27 -13.43 17.55
CA GLY A 130 4.56 -12.53 16.42
C GLY A 130 5.76 -11.61 16.66
N PRO A 131 6.12 -10.72 15.69
CA PRO A 131 7.16 -9.71 15.89
C PRO A 131 6.82 -8.86 17.09
N SER A 132 7.86 -8.42 17.78
CA SER A 132 7.72 -7.76 19.09
C SER A 132 6.97 -6.46 19.01
N ASP A 133 7.21 -5.70 17.94
CA ASP A 133 6.52 -4.47 17.59
C ASP A 133 6.20 -4.50 16.08
N ARG A 134 5.21 -3.71 15.70
CA ARG A 134 4.81 -3.49 14.31
C ARG A 134 5.03 -2.03 13.97
N PHE A 135 5.80 -1.76 12.93
CA PHE A 135 5.96 -0.42 12.41
C PHE A 135 4.90 -0.19 11.34
N VAL A 136 4.13 0.88 11.53
CA VAL A 136 3.03 1.26 10.66
C VAL A 136 3.37 2.60 10.02
N GLN A 137 3.34 2.64 8.70
CA GLN A 137 3.39 3.86 7.92
C GLN A 137 2.05 4.04 7.23
N GLY A 138 1.55 5.25 7.19
CA GLY A 138 0.38 5.58 6.41
C GLY A 138 0.55 6.87 5.65
N ARG A 139 -0.24 6.99 4.58
CA ARG A 139 -0.31 8.14 3.70
C ARG A 139 -1.77 8.41 3.40
N VAL A 140 -2.18 9.65 3.60
CA VAL A 140 -3.50 10.15 3.23
C VAL A 140 -3.33 11.25 2.21
N MET A 141 -4.05 11.13 1.09
CA MET A 141 -3.98 12.07 -0.02
C MET A 141 -5.37 12.52 -0.43
N CYS A 142 -5.55 13.80 -0.74
CA CYS A 142 -6.77 14.34 -1.34
C CYS A 142 -6.44 14.97 -2.69
N ARG A 143 -6.96 14.41 -3.77
CA ARG A 143 -6.70 14.93 -5.12
C ARG A 143 -7.86 14.64 -6.04
N ASN A 144 -8.15 15.55 -6.96
CA ASN A 144 -9.18 15.36 -7.99
C ASN A 144 -10.57 14.98 -7.42
N GLY A 145 -10.92 15.49 -6.24
CA GLY A 145 -12.19 15.16 -5.59
C GLY A 145 -12.25 13.73 -5.04
N ALA A 146 -11.10 13.11 -4.77
CA ALA A 146 -10.98 11.82 -4.12
C ALA A 146 -10.01 11.89 -2.94
N MET A 147 -10.22 11.01 -1.97
CA MET A 147 -9.34 10.79 -0.84
C MET A 147 -8.86 9.34 -0.87
N ALA A 148 -7.55 9.16 -0.88
CA ALA A 148 -6.90 7.86 -0.77
C ALA A 148 -6.25 7.73 0.61
N VAL A 149 -6.45 6.59 1.26
CA VAL A 149 -5.77 6.23 2.51
C VAL A 149 -5.02 4.93 2.27
N ILE A 150 -3.72 4.98 2.53
CA ILE A 150 -2.80 3.86 2.40
C ILE A 150 -2.17 3.64 3.77
N THR A 151 -2.20 2.41 4.27
CA THR A 151 -1.52 2.03 5.51
C THR A 151 -0.75 0.76 5.28
N CYS A 152 0.56 0.80 5.50
CA CYS A 152 1.47 -0.32 5.43
C CYS A 152 1.93 -0.69 6.84
N THR A 153 1.88 -1.98 7.16
CA THR A 153 2.41 -2.52 8.40
C THR A 153 3.55 -3.47 8.08
N THR A 154 4.63 -3.39 8.87
CA THR A 154 5.78 -4.29 8.79
C THR A 154 6.15 -4.77 10.19
N GLY A 155 6.63 -6.02 10.30
CA GLY A 155 7.15 -6.55 11.55
C GLY A 155 8.52 -5.96 11.89
N VAL A 156 8.73 -5.53 13.15
CA VAL A 156 10.04 -5.11 13.66
C VAL A 156 10.66 -6.25 14.46
N HIS A 157 11.87 -6.67 14.09
CA HIS A 157 12.65 -7.59 14.91
C HIS A 157 13.24 -6.87 16.12
N ARG A 158 13.07 -7.43 17.32
CA ARG A 158 13.85 -7.03 18.50
C ARG A 158 15.33 -7.23 18.16
N ARG A 159 16.11 -6.14 18.09
CA ARG A 159 17.55 -6.27 18.32
C ARG A 159 17.70 -6.57 19.81
N GLY A 160 17.96 -7.83 20.13
CA GLY A 160 18.35 -8.26 21.48
C GLY A 160 19.72 -7.70 21.84
#